data_AF-A0AAF0TZD9-F1
#
_entry.id   AF-A0AAF0TZD9-F1
#
_cell.length_a   1.000
_cell.length_b   1.000
_cell.length_c   1.000
_cell.angle_alpha   90.00
_cell.angle_beta   90.00
_cell.angle_gamma   90.00
#
_symmetry.space_group_name_H-M   'P 1'
#
loop_
_entity.id
_entity.type
_entity.pdbx_description
1 polymer ?
#
loop_
_entity_poly.entity_id
_entity_poly.type
_entity_poly.pdbx_seq_one_letter_code
_entity_poly.pdbx_strand_id
1 'polypeptide(L)' 'MQNGKFIAYASQQLKIQEKNYPSHDLELAAVAFALNIWRHYIYDVHVDVFTDHKNLQYVFKQNDQNLRQRW' A
#
# COMPACT_ATOMS: atom_id res chain seq x y z
N MET A 1 12.28 7.62 8.09
CA MET A 1 13.73 7.79 7.91
C MET A 1 14.32 8.23 9.23
N GLN A 2 15.33 7.54 9.75
CA GLN A 2 16.01 7.94 10.98
C GLN A 2 17.34 8.56 10.54
N ASN A 3 17.56 9.83 10.85
CA ASN A 3 18.75 10.59 10.47
C ASN A 3 19.04 10.58 8.95
N GLY A 4 18.00 10.68 8.11
CA GLY A 4 18.14 10.69 6.64
C GLY A 4 18.49 9.33 6.02
N LYS A 5 18.48 8.24 6.80
CA LYS A 5 18.71 6.88 6.31
C LYS A 5 17.44 6.05 6.37
N PHE A 6 17.32 5.14 5.40
CA PHE A 6 16.28 4.11 5.40
C PHE A 6 16.54 3.15 6.54
N ILE A 7 15.48 2.84 7.30
CA ILE A 7 15.57 2.02 8.51
C ILE A 7 15.51 0.55 8.13
N ALA A 8 14.72 0.20 7.12
CA ALA A 8 14.60 -1.14 6.59
C ALA A 8 13.98 -1.14 5.19
N TYR A 9 14.18 -2.26 4.49
CA TYR A 9 13.63 -2.53 3.17
C TYR A 9 12.84 -3.83 3.20
N ALA A 10 11.73 -3.87 2.47
CA ALA A 10 10.93 -5.06 2.27
C ALA A 10 10.68 -5.24 0.77
N SER A 11 10.79 -6.47 0.29
CA SER A 11 10.50 -6.84 -1.09
C SER A 11 9.86 -8.22 -1.11
N GLN A 12 8.95 -8.44 -2.06
CA GLN A 12 8.31 -9.73 -2.29
C GLN A 12 8.34 -10.05 -3.78
N GLN A 13 8.58 -11.32 -4.06
CA GLN A 13 8.46 -11.86 -5.41
C GLN A 13 6.99 -12.14 -5.73
N LEU A 14 6.54 -11.71 -6.90
CA LEU A 14 5.18 -11.96 -7.38
C LEU A 14 4.92 -13.46 -7.49
N LYS A 15 3.82 -13.92 -6.89
CA LYS A 15 3.32 -15.28 -7.08
C LYS A 15 2.88 -15.46 -8.53
N ILE A 16 2.90 -16.71 -9.00
CA ILE A 16 2.52 -17.05 -10.38
C ILE A 16 1.11 -16.54 -10.73
N GLN A 17 0.19 -16.52 -9.76
CA GLN A 17 -1.17 -16.00 -9.94
C GLN A 17 -1.21 -14.47 -10.01
N GLU A 18 -0.38 -13.79 -9.23
CA GLU A 18 -0.29 -12.33 -9.20
C GLU A 18 0.32 -11.78 -10.49
N LYS A 19 1.17 -12.55 -11.17
CA LYS A 19 1.76 -12.14 -12.47
C LYS A 19 0.72 -11.83 -13.56
N ASN A 20 -0.48 -12.39 -13.46
CA ASN A 20 -1.57 -12.14 -14.40
C ASN A 20 -2.43 -10.93 -14.00
N TYR A 21 -2.17 -10.31 -12.85
CA TYR A 21 -2.93 -9.15 -12.42
C TYR A 21 -2.54 -7.90 -13.23
N PRO A 22 -3.52 -7.01 -13.47
CA PRO A 22 -3.22 -5.68 -13.98
C PRO A 22 -2.22 -4.94 -13.07
N SER A 23 -1.42 -4.03 -13.65
CA SER A 23 -0.40 -3.28 -12.90
C SER A 23 -0.95 -2.55 -11.67
N HIS A 24 -2.18 -2.04 -11.74
CA HIS A 24 -2.82 -1.36 -10.62
C HIS A 24 -3.09 -2.28 -9.42
N ASP A 25 -3.49 -3.53 -9.67
CA ASP A 25 -3.74 -4.52 -8.62
C ASP A 25 -2.42 -5.02 -8.01
N LEU A 26 -1.38 -5.14 -8.83
CA LEU A 26 -0.03 -5.50 -8.38
C LEU A 26 0.56 -4.45 -7.42
N GLU A 27 0.37 -3.17 -7.72
CA GLU A 27 0.81 -2.08 -6.85
C GLU A 27 0.02 -2.04 -5.55
N LEU A 28 -1.29 -2.25 -5.60
CA LEU A 28 -2.11 -2.32 -4.40
C LEU A 28 -1.68 -3.49 -3.51
N ALA A 29 -1.38 -4.64 -4.11
CA ALA A 29 -0.84 -5.79 -3.39
C ALA A 29 0.51 -5.47 -2.74
N ALA A 30 1.39 -4.75 -3.42
CA ALA A 30 2.68 -4.32 -2.87
C ALA A 30 2.50 -3.39 -1.65
N VAL A 31 1.56 -2.45 -1.70
CA VAL A 31 1.25 -1.57 -0.55
C VAL A 31 0.63 -2.37 0.60
N ALA A 32 -0.33 -3.24 0.33
CA ALA A 32 -0.94 -4.11 1.34
C ALA A 32 0.10 -5.02 2.01
N PHE A 33 1.04 -5.56 1.23
CA PHE A 33 2.14 -6.37 1.73
C PHE A 33 3.06 -5.56 2.66
N ALA A 34 3.47 -4.36 2.24
CA ALA A 34 4.26 -3.47 3.08
C ALA A 34 3.53 -3.14 4.39
N LEU A 35 2.25 -2.75 4.33
CA LEU A 35 1.45 -2.46 5.52
C LEU A 35 1.30 -3.67 6.45
N ASN A 36 1.20 -4.89 5.90
CA ASN A 36 1.09 -6.10 6.71
C ASN A 36 2.40 -6.46 7.41
N ILE A 37 3.55 -6.32 6.73
CA ILE A 37 4.88 -6.49 7.35
C ILE A 37 5.07 -5.48 8.47
N TRP A 38 4.85 -4.21 8.16
CA TRP A 38 5.15 -3.13 9.08
C TRP A 38 4.07 -2.96 10.14
N ARG A 39 2.94 -3.70 10.09
CA ARG A 39 1.75 -3.53 10.95
C ARG A 39 2.08 -3.25 12.42
N HIS A 40 3.03 -3.98 12.97
CA HIS A 40 3.46 -3.87 14.36
C HIS A 40 4.21 -2.56 14.70
N TYR A 41 4.79 -1.88 13.70
CA TYR A 41 5.42 -0.56 13.80
C TYR A 41 4.50 0.59 13.41
N ILE A 42 3.53 0.36 12.52
CA ILE A 42 2.60 1.40 12.03
C ILE A 42 1.36 1.55 12.91
N TYR A 43 1.10 0.59 13.80
CA TYR A 43 -0.11 0.63 14.63
C TYR A 43 -0.07 1.84 15.56
N ASP A 44 -1.11 2.67 15.50
CA ASP A 44 -1.29 3.89 16.30
C ASP A 44 -0.27 5.01 16.01
N VAL A 45 0.38 4.98 14.84
CA VAL A 45 1.35 6.01 14.41
C VAL A 45 0.93 6.60 13.08
N HIS A 46 0.98 7.93 12.96
CA HIS A 46 0.76 8.61 11.68
C HIS A 46 1.94 8.30 10.73
N VAL A 47 1.64 7.73 9.56
CA VAL A 47 2.65 7.36 8.58
C VAL A 47 2.29 7.89 7.20
N ASP A 48 3.25 8.61 6.61
CA ASP A 48 3.15 9.11 5.25
C ASP A 48 3.69 8.07 4.26
N VAL A 49 2.82 7.63 3.35
CA VAL A 49 3.17 6.69 2.29
C VAL A 49 3.40 7.46 1.00
N PHE A 50 4.62 7.38 0.47
CA PHE A 50 4.99 7.98 -0.81
C PHE A 50 5.01 6.88 -1.88
N THR A 51 4.18 7.06 -2.92
CA THR A 51 4.14 6.21 -4.10
C THR A 51 4.18 7.09 -5.35
N ASP A 52 4.87 6.63 -6.38
CA ASP A 52 4.89 7.25 -7.70
C ASP A 52 3.56 7.05 -8.46
N HIS A 53 2.68 6.19 -7.93
CA HIS A 53 1.47 5.81 -8.62
C HIS A 53 0.25 6.68 -8.26
N LYS A 54 -0.16 7.52 -9.21
CA LYS A 54 -1.31 8.44 -9.07
C LYS A 54 -2.64 7.71 -8.83
N ASN A 55 -2.80 6.49 -9.34
CA ASN A 55 -4.03 5.72 -9.18
C ASN A 55 -4.28 5.25 -7.74
N LEU A 56 -3.22 5.09 -6.94
CA LEU A 56 -3.36 4.69 -5.54
C LEU A 56 -4.00 5.79 -4.67
N GLN A 57 -3.82 7.06 -5.03
CA GLN A 57 -4.54 8.17 -4.38
C GLN A 57 -6.06 8.02 -4.53
N TYR A 58 -6.50 7.48 -5.67
CA TYR A 58 -7.92 7.25 -5.93
C TYR A 58 -8.46 6.07 -5.12
N VAL A 59 -7.70 5.00 -4.89
CA VAL A 59 -8.18 3.86 -4.08
C VAL A 59 -8.50 4.28 -2.64
N PHE A 60 -7.64 5.08 -2.01
CA PHE A 60 -7.90 5.62 -0.68
C PHE A 60 -9.09 6.59 -0.67
N LYS A 61 -9.20 7.45 -1.70
CA LYS A 61 -10.32 8.40 -1.84
C LYS A 61 -11.65 7.72 -2.17
N GLN A 62 -11.62 6.61 -2.91
CA GLN A 62 -12.78 5.88 -3.39
C GLN A 62 -13.37 4.98 -2.30
N ASN A 63 -12.55 4.45 -1.38
CA ASN A 63 -13.06 3.68 -0.24
C ASN A 63 -13.97 4.56 0.66
N ASP A 64 -13.62 5.84 0.84
CA ASP A 64 -14.46 6.83 1.53
C ASP A 64 -15.78 7.13 0.79
N GLN A 65 -15.81 7.02 -0.53
CA GLN A 65 -17.02 7.25 -1.35
C GLN A 65 -17.91 6.00 -1.46
N ASN A 66 -17.32 4.80 -1.56
CA ASN A 66 -18.06 3.53 -1.61
C ASN A 66 -18.77 3.20 -0.28
N LEU A 67 -18.27 3.71 0.86
CA LEU A 67 -18.98 3.62 2.15
C LEU A 67 -20.26 4.47 2.19
N ARG A 68 -20.32 5.57 1.42
CA ARG A 68 -21.51 6.44 1.36
C ARG A 68 -22.59 5.98 0.39
N GLN A 69 -22.27 5.10 -0.56
CA GLN A 69 -23.19 4.63 -1.59
C GLN A 69 -23.90 3.31 -1.24
N ARG A 70 -23.77 2.86 0.02
CA ARG A 70 -24.31 1.58 0.49
C ARG A 70 -25.57 1.71 1.34
N TRP A 71 -26.27 2.85 1.24
CA TRP A 71 -27.56 3.13 1.87
C TRP A 71 -28.60 3.42 0.80
#